data_AF-E4NVC3-F1
#
_entry.id   AF-E4NVC3-F1
#
_cell.length_a   1.000
_cell.length_b   1.000
_cell.length_c   1.000
_cell.angle_alpha   90.00
_cell.angle_beta   90.00
_cell.angle_gamma   90.00
#
_symmetry.space_group_name_H-M   'P 1'
#
loop_
_entity.id
_entity.type
_entity.pdbx_description
1 polymer ?
#
loop_
_entity_poly.entity_id
_entity_poly.type
_entity_poly.pdbx_seq_one_letter_code
_entity_poly.pdbx_strand_id
1 'polypeptide(L)'
;MHFLPKYLGDAVVVTDPEPIHKGSIEITALRKLVYRLAPADREYDHVAEAASAVVERFQSLEEESEQLRDRLDKLGDIGERKTSKEEKIAAIVTFAARKKGEKPAITVKPKTIKGLIDFSRRYAYDLVDDMHDEYEWAHDPTQVDQYGMLEKDTSQKGILIDFDGVHGDPVPVNKFTTGTAEQGR
;
A
#
# COMPACT_ATOMS: atom_id res chain seq x y z
N MET A 1 -6.17 -15.82 99.33
CA MET A 1 -5.26 -16.20 98.23
C MET A 1 -5.83 -15.66 96.93
N HIS A 2 -5.36 -14.50 96.47
CA HIS A 2 -5.61 -14.01 95.11
C HIS A 2 -4.26 -13.57 94.54
N PHE A 3 -3.74 -14.37 93.62
CA PHE A 3 -2.55 -14.11 92.83
C PHE A 3 -3.01 -13.54 91.49
N LEU A 4 -2.58 -12.32 91.16
CA LEU A 4 -2.49 -11.84 89.78
C LEU A 4 -1.09 -11.23 89.61
N PRO A 5 -0.22 -11.78 88.75
CA PRO A 5 0.93 -11.06 88.26
C PRO A 5 0.57 -10.25 87.00
N LYS A 6 1.25 -9.12 86.90
CA LYS A 6 1.05 -8.03 85.95
C LYS A 6 1.53 -8.44 84.56
N TYR A 7 0.71 -8.20 83.54
CA TYR A 7 1.18 -8.17 82.15
C TYR A 7 1.98 -6.87 81.95
N LEU A 8 3.31 -6.98 81.86
CA LEU A 8 4.12 -5.96 81.20
C LEU A 8 3.85 -6.11 79.70
N GLY A 9 3.19 -5.12 79.11
CA GLY A 9 3.10 -4.99 77.66
C GLY A 9 4.43 -4.49 77.14
N ASP A 10 5.10 -5.29 76.32
CA ASP A 10 6.15 -4.83 75.43
C ASP A 10 5.51 -3.87 74.43
N ALA A 11 5.76 -2.57 74.63
CA ALA A 11 5.47 -1.55 73.63
C ALA A 11 6.43 -1.79 72.46
N VAL A 12 5.96 -2.51 71.45
CA VAL A 12 6.54 -2.49 70.11
C VAL A 12 6.46 -1.04 69.65
N VAL A 13 7.60 -0.36 69.68
CA VAL A 13 7.76 0.95 69.03
C VAL A 13 7.57 0.69 67.54
N VAL A 14 6.36 0.93 67.05
CA VAL A 14 6.07 1.05 65.64
C VAL A 14 6.79 2.31 65.19
N THR A 15 8.00 2.14 64.66
CA THR A 15 8.70 3.20 63.94
C THR A 15 7.82 3.58 62.75
N ASP A 16 7.41 4.84 62.70
CA ASP A 16 6.66 5.42 61.59
C ASP A 16 7.30 4.99 60.26
N PRO A 17 6.54 4.43 59.31
CA PRO A 17 7.07 4.16 57.98
C PRO A 17 7.39 5.52 57.35
N GLU A 18 8.67 5.75 57.03
CA GLU A 18 9.08 6.93 56.27
C GLU A 18 8.19 7.09 55.03
N PRO A 19 7.79 8.32 54.67
CA PRO A 19 6.97 8.55 53.49
C PRO A 19 7.78 8.16 52.25
N ILE A 20 7.50 6.98 51.71
CA ILE A 20 8.02 6.55 50.41
C ILE A 20 7.56 7.60 49.40
N HIS A 21 8.50 8.46 48.99
CA HIS A 21 8.25 9.57 48.09
C HIS A 21 7.52 9.08 46.84
N LYS A 22 6.36 9.67 46.56
CA LYS A 22 5.49 9.35 45.42
C LYS A 22 6.26 9.21 44.08
N GLY A 23 7.31 10.01 43.90
CA GLY A 23 8.22 9.91 42.74
C GLY A 23 8.99 8.59 42.63
N SER A 24 9.32 7.91 43.73
CA SER A 24 10.00 6.62 43.73
C SER A 24 9.12 5.49 43.16
N ILE A 25 7.81 5.56 43.39
CA ILE A 25 6.85 4.58 42.87
C ILE A 25 6.66 4.77 41.36
N GLU A 26 6.53 6.02 40.92
CA GLU A 26 6.38 6.38 39.50
C GLU A 26 7.62 5.98 38.69
N ILE A 27 8.82 6.25 39.19
CA ILE A 27 10.09 5.87 38.53
C ILE A 27 10.22 4.35 38.42
N THR A 28 9.83 3.61 39.47
CA THR A 28 9.88 2.14 39.46
C THR A 28 8.89 1.55 38.46
N ALA A 29 7.68 2.12 38.37
CA ALA A 29 6.68 1.70 37.40
C ALA A 29 7.14 1.96 35.96
N LEU A 30 7.70 3.14 35.69
CA LEU A 30 8.27 3.50 34.38
C LEU A 30 9.42 2.56 33.99
N ARG A 31 10.34 2.27 34.92
CA ARG A 31 11.44 1.32 34.69
C ARG A 31 10.94 -0.07 34.31
N LYS A 32 9.93 -0.58 35.02
CA LYS A 32 9.31 -1.89 34.71
C LYS A 32 8.64 -1.89 33.34
N LEU A 33 7.97 -0.80 32.97
CA LEU A 33 7.33 -0.66 31.68
C LEU A 33 8.36 -0.67 30.54
N VAL A 34 9.45 0.09 30.69
CA VAL A 34 10.53 0.16 29.69
C VAL A 34 11.13 -1.22 29.42
N TYR A 35 11.54 -1.96 30.46
CA TYR A 35 12.09 -3.31 30.25
C TYR A 35 11.08 -4.30 29.68
N ARG A 36 9.78 -4.11 29.95
CA ARG A 36 8.74 -4.98 29.39
C ARG A 36 8.50 -4.73 27.91
N LEU A 37 8.66 -3.51 27.44
CA LEU A 37 8.45 -3.13 26.04
C LEU A 37 9.73 -3.28 25.20
N ALA A 38 10.89 -3.29 25.85
CA ALA A 38 12.18 -3.43 25.20
C ALA A 38 12.25 -4.74 24.38
N PRO A 39 12.94 -4.71 23.22
CA PRO A 39 13.20 -5.91 22.42
C PRO A 39 13.81 -7.03 23.26
N ALA A 40 13.21 -8.22 23.22
CA ALA A 40 13.62 -9.37 24.05
C ALA A 40 14.86 -10.11 23.55
N ASP A 41 15.38 -9.72 22.37
CA ASP A 41 16.56 -10.27 21.71
C ASP A 41 17.88 -9.65 22.20
N ARG A 42 17.81 -8.71 23.14
CA ARG A 42 18.97 -8.02 23.71
C ARG A 42 18.84 -7.84 25.21
N GLU A 43 19.95 -8.00 25.93
CA GLU A 43 20.06 -7.63 27.34
C GLU A 43 20.45 -6.15 27.48
N TYR A 44 19.88 -5.47 28.47
CA TYR A 44 20.08 -4.04 28.70
C TYR A 44 20.57 -3.80 30.13
N ASP A 45 21.76 -3.24 30.25
CA ASP A 45 22.37 -2.94 31.55
C ASP A 45 21.73 -1.70 32.18
N HIS A 46 21.20 -0.80 31.36
CA HIS A 46 20.62 0.46 31.81
C HIS A 46 19.22 0.74 31.24
N VAL A 47 18.38 1.37 32.07
CA VAL A 47 17.01 1.77 31.68
C VAL A 47 17.02 2.74 30.51
N ALA A 48 18.03 3.62 30.44
CA ALA A 48 18.18 4.56 29.35
C ALA A 48 18.40 3.83 28.00
N GLU A 49 19.21 2.77 27.99
CA GLU A 49 19.44 1.96 26.79
C GLU A 49 18.20 1.18 26.37
N ALA A 50 17.51 0.57 27.34
CA ALA A 50 16.23 -0.09 27.10
C ALA A 50 15.17 0.89 26.57
N ALA A 51 15.13 2.11 27.11
CA ALA A 51 14.20 3.16 26.66
C ALA A 51 14.51 3.61 25.23
N SER A 52 15.79 3.82 24.88
CA SER A 52 16.19 4.14 23.51
C SER A 52 15.80 3.03 22.54
N ALA A 53 16.03 1.76 22.90
CA ALA A 53 15.64 0.63 22.06
C ALA A 53 14.12 0.50 21.88
N VAL A 54 13.33 0.84 22.91
CA VAL A 54 11.86 0.94 22.78
C VAL A 54 11.47 2.02 21.78
N VAL A 55 12.09 3.20 21.86
CA VAL A 55 11.80 4.32 20.94
C VAL A 55 12.18 3.97 19.50
N GLU A 56 13.37 3.42 19.26
CA GLU A 56 13.83 2.99 17.94
C GLU A 56 12.88 1.93 17.35
N ARG A 57 12.46 0.95 18.15
CA ARG A 57 11.50 -0.06 17.72
C ARG A 57 10.14 0.55 17.41
N PHE A 58 9.68 1.52 18.20
CA PHE A 58 8.40 2.18 17.96
C PHE A 58 8.43 2.96 16.65
N GLN A 59 9.50 3.71 16.38
CA GLN A 59 9.71 4.42 15.11
C GLN A 59 9.74 3.45 13.93
N SER A 60 10.50 2.36 14.05
CA SER A 60 10.55 1.33 12.99
C SER A 60 9.18 0.69 12.73
N LEU A 61 8.37 0.45 13.78
CA LEU A 61 7.02 -0.08 13.65
C LEU A 61 6.04 0.95 13.05
N GLU A 62 6.19 2.23 13.37
CA GLU A 62 5.41 3.31 12.76
C GLU A 62 5.72 3.41 11.27
N GLU A 63 7.00 3.38 10.88
CA GLU A 63 7.43 3.36 9.49
C GLU A 63 6.92 2.11 8.76
N GLU A 64 7.02 0.93 9.36
CA GLU A 64 6.48 -0.30 8.78
C GLU A 64 4.95 -0.22 8.64
N SER A 65 4.26 0.32 9.65
CA SER A 65 2.81 0.51 9.60
C SER A 65 2.40 1.48 8.50
N GLU A 66 3.11 2.59 8.34
CA GLU A 66 2.90 3.54 7.26
C GLU A 66 3.14 2.87 5.90
N GLN A 67 4.26 2.14 5.73
CA GLN A 67 4.52 1.39 4.51
C GLN A 67 3.46 0.33 4.21
N LEU A 68 2.93 -0.35 5.22
CA LEU A 68 1.86 -1.33 5.08
C LEU A 68 0.54 -0.67 4.69
N ARG A 69 0.21 0.49 5.27
CA ARG A 69 -0.96 1.29 4.87
C ARG A 69 -0.82 1.80 3.44
N ASP A 70 0.36 2.28 3.07
CA ASP A 70 0.71 2.67 1.70
C ASP A 70 0.54 1.50 0.72
N ARG A 71 1.00 0.31 1.11
CA ARG A 71 0.81 -0.92 0.34
C ARG A 71 -0.66 -1.29 0.27
N LEU A 72 -1.42 -1.13 1.35
CA LEU A 72 -2.86 -1.40 1.40
C LEU A 72 -3.65 -0.44 0.49
N ASP A 73 -3.29 0.85 0.48
CA ASP A 73 -3.86 1.87 -0.39
C ASP A 73 -3.51 1.62 -1.87
N LYS A 74 -2.27 1.20 -2.14
CA LYS A 74 -1.83 0.70 -3.45
C LYS A 74 -2.57 -0.56 -3.87
N LEU A 75 -2.95 -1.39 -2.90
CA LEU A 75 -3.79 -2.58 -3.05
C LEU A 75 -5.30 -2.26 -2.91
N GLY A 76 -5.70 -0.98 -2.95
CA GLY A 76 -7.04 -0.52 -2.61
C GLY A 76 -8.20 -1.38 -3.13
N ASP A 77 -9.24 -1.49 -2.31
CA ASP A 77 -10.51 -2.17 -2.61
C ASP A 77 -10.40 -3.63 -3.08
N ILE A 78 -9.52 -4.41 -2.45
CA ILE A 78 -9.56 -5.88 -2.54
C ILE A 78 -10.64 -6.48 -1.60
N GLY A 79 -11.15 -5.69 -0.63
CA GLY A 79 -12.04 -6.17 0.42
C GLY A 79 -13.50 -6.38 0.01
N GLU A 80 -14.01 -5.58 -0.93
CA GLU A 80 -15.37 -5.75 -1.46
C GLU A 80 -15.26 -6.39 -2.84
N ARG A 81 -15.76 -7.62 -2.97
CA ARG A 81 -15.87 -8.27 -4.29
C ARG A 81 -16.62 -7.32 -5.21
N LYS A 82 -15.97 -6.86 -6.26
CA LYS A 82 -16.60 -6.07 -7.34
C LYS A 82 -17.68 -6.96 -7.96
N THR A 83 -18.93 -6.67 -7.68
CA THR A 83 -20.05 -7.55 -8.03
C THR A 83 -20.58 -7.24 -9.42
N SER A 84 -20.58 -5.96 -9.80
CA SER A 84 -21.05 -5.48 -11.11
C SER A 84 -19.94 -5.43 -12.16
N LYS A 85 -20.33 -5.37 -13.44
CA LYS A 85 -19.38 -5.22 -14.56
C LYS A 85 -18.73 -3.84 -14.51
N GLU A 86 -19.51 -2.83 -14.16
CA GLU A 86 -19.15 -1.43 -14.05
C GLU A 86 -18.10 -1.20 -12.96
N GLU A 87 -18.26 -1.81 -11.77
CA GLU A 87 -17.26 -1.75 -10.69
C GLU A 87 -15.92 -2.36 -11.12
N LYS A 88 -15.95 -3.45 -11.91
CA LYS A 88 -14.75 -4.10 -12.43
C LYS A 88 -14.05 -3.21 -13.44
N ILE A 89 -14.80 -2.59 -14.35
CA ILE A 89 -14.26 -1.66 -15.34
C ILE A 89 -13.68 -0.42 -14.64
N ALA A 90 -14.41 0.17 -13.69
CA ALA A 90 -13.94 1.30 -12.90
C ALA A 90 -12.63 0.98 -12.18
N ALA A 91 -12.46 -0.24 -11.66
CA ALA A 91 -11.21 -0.68 -11.05
C ALA A 91 -10.04 -0.75 -12.03
N ILE A 92 -10.28 -1.27 -13.23
CA ILE A 92 -9.27 -1.36 -14.30
C ILE A 92 -8.85 0.05 -14.72
N VAL A 93 -9.80 0.96 -14.93
CA VAL A 93 -9.54 2.36 -15.31
C VAL A 93 -8.82 3.09 -14.17
N THR A 94 -9.25 2.92 -12.92
CA THR A 94 -8.58 3.53 -11.75
C THR A 94 -7.14 3.04 -11.61
N PHE A 95 -6.91 1.73 -11.78
CA PHE A 95 -5.57 1.16 -11.81
C PHE A 95 -4.72 1.76 -12.93
N ALA A 96 -5.27 1.85 -14.14
CA ALA A 96 -4.57 2.42 -15.29
C ALA A 96 -4.24 3.90 -15.07
N ALA A 97 -5.17 4.70 -14.54
CA ALA A 97 -4.97 6.10 -14.23
C ALA A 97 -3.87 6.32 -13.17
N ARG A 98 -3.80 5.46 -12.15
CA ARG A 98 -2.71 5.49 -11.15
C ARG A 98 -1.36 5.09 -11.75
N LYS A 99 -1.36 4.16 -12.69
CA LYS A 99 -0.12 3.58 -13.26
C LYS A 99 0.43 4.35 -14.47
N LYS A 100 -0.40 5.12 -15.18
CA LYS A 100 0.03 5.83 -16.40
C LYS A 100 1.17 6.83 -16.17
N GLY A 101 1.20 7.47 -15.00
CA GLY A 101 2.12 8.58 -14.73
C GLY A 101 1.86 9.71 -15.72
N GLU A 102 2.87 10.08 -16.52
CA GLU A 102 2.77 11.09 -17.59
C GLU A 102 2.46 10.48 -18.97
N LYS A 103 2.26 9.16 -19.07
CA LYS A 103 2.01 8.50 -20.35
C LYS A 103 0.56 8.77 -20.83
N PRO A 104 0.36 9.07 -22.12
CA PRO A 104 -0.98 9.30 -22.71
C PRO A 104 -1.84 8.03 -22.71
N ALA A 105 -1.21 6.85 -22.69
CA ALA A 105 -1.89 5.57 -22.63
C ALA A 105 -1.09 4.49 -21.90
N ILE A 106 -1.78 3.46 -21.46
CA ILE A 106 -1.18 2.31 -20.79
C ILE A 106 -1.87 1.00 -21.17
N THR A 107 -1.06 -0.05 -21.36
CA THR A 107 -1.55 -1.41 -21.56
C THR A 107 -1.76 -2.14 -20.23
N VAL A 108 -2.97 -2.63 -20.01
CA VAL A 108 -3.34 -3.49 -18.88
C VAL A 108 -3.49 -4.93 -19.36
N LYS A 109 -2.68 -5.85 -18.83
CA LYS A 109 -2.67 -7.26 -19.25
C LYS A 109 -3.76 -8.07 -18.54
N PRO A 110 -4.27 -9.18 -19.13
CA PRO A 110 -5.28 -10.04 -18.52
C PRO A 110 -4.86 -10.60 -17.15
N LYS A 111 -3.56 -10.86 -16.94
CA LYS A 111 -3.03 -11.29 -15.63
C LYS A 111 -3.23 -10.22 -14.54
N THR A 112 -3.06 -8.95 -14.90
CA THR A 112 -3.28 -7.82 -14.01
C THR A 112 -4.78 -7.63 -13.75
N ILE A 113 -5.60 -7.68 -14.80
CA ILE A 113 -7.07 -7.63 -14.69
C ILE A 113 -7.57 -8.70 -13.73
N LYS A 114 -7.14 -9.96 -13.92
CA LYS A 114 -7.47 -11.08 -13.03
C LYS A 114 -7.17 -10.75 -11.56
N GLY A 115 -6.02 -10.15 -11.27
CA GLY A 115 -5.63 -9.76 -9.91
C GLY A 115 -6.46 -8.60 -9.34
N LEU A 116 -6.95 -7.68 -10.19
CA LEU A 116 -7.74 -6.52 -9.78
C LEU A 116 -9.20 -6.86 -9.47
N ILE A 117 -9.76 -7.85 -10.16
CA ILE A 117 -11.20 -8.18 -10.04
C ILE A 117 -11.46 -9.47 -9.26
N ASP A 118 -10.42 -10.26 -8.98
CA ASP A 118 -10.49 -11.57 -8.31
C ASP A 118 -11.41 -12.60 -9.02
N PHE A 119 -11.33 -12.66 -10.35
CA PHE A 119 -12.07 -13.64 -11.16
C PHE A 119 -11.15 -14.62 -11.91
N SER A 120 -11.76 -15.57 -12.61
CA SER A 120 -11.04 -16.55 -13.42
C SER A 120 -10.22 -15.86 -14.52
N ARG A 121 -9.14 -16.53 -14.96
CA ARG A 121 -8.34 -16.05 -16.09
C ARG A 121 -9.18 -15.92 -17.36
N ARG A 122 -10.11 -16.85 -17.60
CA ARG A 122 -11.00 -16.84 -18.77
C ARG A 122 -11.87 -15.59 -18.77
N TYR A 123 -12.52 -15.29 -17.65
CA TYR A 123 -13.32 -14.07 -17.49
C TYR A 123 -12.50 -12.80 -17.73
N ALA A 124 -11.23 -12.77 -17.33
CA ALA A 124 -10.36 -11.62 -17.60
C ALA A 124 -10.05 -11.44 -19.10
N TYR A 125 -10.04 -12.51 -19.90
CA TYR A 125 -9.94 -12.41 -21.37
C TYR A 125 -11.26 -12.01 -22.00
N ASP A 126 -12.37 -12.60 -21.54
CA ASP A 126 -13.71 -12.24 -22.03
C ASP A 126 -13.99 -10.75 -21.77
N LEU A 127 -13.61 -10.24 -20.59
CA LEU A 127 -13.74 -8.83 -20.24
C LEU A 127 -12.84 -7.91 -21.09
N VAL A 128 -11.68 -8.39 -21.55
CA VAL A 128 -10.83 -7.62 -22.48
C VAL A 128 -11.54 -7.45 -23.81
N ASP A 129 -12.12 -8.54 -24.33
CA ASP A 129 -12.82 -8.53 -25.61
C ASP A 129 -14.09 -7.66 -25.51
N ASP A 130 -14.89 -7.83 -24.45
CA ASP A 130 -16.06 -6.98 -24.15
C ASP A 130 -15.68 -5.49 -24.11
N MET A 131 -14.56 -5.14 -23.47
CA MET A 131 -14.17 -3.74 -23.32
C MET A 131 -13.77 -3.10 -24.65
N HIS A 132 -13.12 -3.85 -25.56
CA HIS A 132 -12.80 -3.35 -26.89
C HIS A 132 -14.06 -3.07 -27.73
N ASP A 133 -15.10 -3.88 -27.55
CA ASP A 133 -16.36 -3.73 -28.29
C ASP A 133 -17.26 -2.63 -27.71
N GLU A 134 -17.21 -2.40 -26.39
CA GLU A 134 -18.11 -1.49 -25.68
C GLU A 134 -17.57 -0.07 -25.48
N TYR A 135 -16.25 0.13 -25.49
CA TYR A 135 -15.64 1.40 -25.10
C TYR A 135 -14.64 1.91 -26.15
N GLU A 136 -14.94 3.08 -26.71
CA GLU A 136 -14.10 3.72 -27.73
C GLU A 136 -12.67 4.04 -27.26
N TRP A 137 -12.45 4.17 -25.95
CA TRP A 137 -11.13 4.45 -25.34
C TRP A 137 -10.31 3.18 -25.03
N ALA A 138 -10.87 1.99 -25.27
CA ALA A 138 -10.24 0.71 -24.98
C ALA A 138 -9.83 0.01 -26.28
N HIS A 139 -8.53 -0.06 -26.54
CA HIS A 139 -8.01 -0.58 -27.81
C HIS A 139 -7.23 -1.88 -27.65
N ASP A 140 -7.20 -2.69 -28.71
CA ASP A 140 -6.34 -3.87 -28.77
C ASP A 140 -4.87 -3.45 -29.04
N PRO A 141 -3.94 -3.66 -28.08
CA PRO A 141 -2.53 -3.30 -28.25
C PRO A 141 -1.84 -4.09 -29.37
N THR A 142 -2.42 -5.18 -29.87
CA THR A 142 -1.88 -5.93 -31.01
C THR A 142 -2.18 -5.25 -32.35
N GLN A 143 -3.25 -4.47 -32.41
CA GLN A 143 -3.72 -3.80 -33.63
C GLN A 143 -3.26 -2.35 -33.75
N VAL A 144 -2.73 -1.76 -32.68
CA VAL A 144 -2.20 -0.39 -32.70
C VAL A 144 -0.68 -0.41 -32.91
N ASP A 145 -0.22 0.25 -33.97
CA ASP A 145 1.20 0.27 -34.32
C ASP A 145 2.00 1.38 -33.63
N GLN A 146 1.36 2.48 -33.24
CA GLN A 146 2.01 3.61 -32.58
C GLN A 146 1.01 4.43 -31.75
N TYR A 147 1.39 4.81 -30.53
CA TYR A 147 0.63 5.71 -29.64
C TYR A 147 1.41 7.02 -29.43
N GLY A 148 1.23 8.00 -30.33
CA GLY A 148 2.05 9.22 -30.31
C GLY A 148 3.56 8.93 -30.36
N MET A 149 4.30 9.29 -29.32
CA MET A 149 5.76 9.05 -29.18
C MET A 149 6.10 7.72 -28.48
N LEU A 150 5.12 6.92 -28.05
CA LEU A 150 5.39 5.64 -27.40
C LEU A 150 5.68 4.53 -28.43
N GLU A 151 6.88 3.97 -28.33
CA GLU A 151 7.22 2.71 -28.99
C GLU A 151 6.42 1.53 -28.38
N LYS A 152 6.11 0.56 -29.24
CA LYS A 152 5.32 -0.63 -28.95
C LYS A 152 6.02 -1.53 -27.92
N ASP A 153 5.74 -1.32 -26.64
CA ASP A 153 6.40 -2.09 -25.56
C ASP A 153 5.87 -3.54 -25.46
N THR A 154 4.65 -3.83 -25.91
CA THR A 154 4.12 -5.21 -25.83
C THR A 154 3.13 -5.58 -26.94
N SER A 155 3.46 -6.57 -27.76
CA SER A 155 2.58 -7.24 -28.74
C SER A 155 1.60 -8.27 -28.12
N GLN A 156 1.34 -8.16 -26.81
CA GLN A 156 0.58 -9.16 -26.07
C GLN A 156 -0.84 -8.69 -25.82
N LYS A 157 -1.81 -9.63 -25.91
CA LYS A 157 -3.23 -9.39 -25.63
C LYS A 157 -3.41 -8.68 -24.27
N GLY A 158 -4.25 -7.65 -24.27
CA GLY A 158 -4.56 -6.80 -23.13
C GLY A 158 -5.47 -5.65 -23.57
N ILE A 159 -5.69 -4.68 -22.70
CA ILE A 159 -6.46 -3.47 -22.99
C ILE A 159 -5.50 -2.30 -22.99
N LEU A 160 -5.44 -1.57 -24.10
CA LEU A 160 -4.74 -0.30 -24.19
C LEU A 160 -5.74 0.82 -23.90
N ILE A 161 -5.54 1.52 -22.78
CA ILE A 161 -6.45 2.56 -22.31
C ILE A 161 -5.91 3.91 -22.75
N ASP A 162 -6.64 4.58 -23.64
CA ASP A 162 -6.39 5.95 -24.08
C ASP A 162 -6.98 6.94 -23.08
N PHE A 163 -6.16 7.82 -22.52
CA PHE A 163 -6.65 8.89 -21.64
C PHE A 163 -6.79 10.23 -22.35
N ASP A 164 -6.06 10.41 -23.45
CA ASP A 164 -5.87 11.70 -24.09
C ASP A 164 -6.60 11.78 -25.45
N GLY A 165 -7.27 10.70 -25.87
CA GLY A 165 -8.00 10.62 -27.13
C GLY A 165 -7.07 10.74 -28.34
N VAL A 166 -5.82 10.31 -28.18
CA VAL A 166 -4.76 10.45 -29.20
C VAL A 166 -5.05 9.53 -30.40
N HIS A 167 -5.95 8.57 -30.23
CA HIS A 167 -6.38 7.61 -31.25
C HIS A 167 -7.73 8.00 -31.85
N GLY A 168 -7.82 9.24 -32.32
CA GLY A 168 -8.75 9.56 -33.40
C GLY A 168 -8.38 8.78 -34.67
N ASP A 169 -9.38 8.53 -35.53
CA ASP A 169 -9.24 7.80 -36.80
C ASP A 169 -7.87 8.03 -37.45
N PRO A 170 -7.18 6.95 -37.91
CA PRO A 170 -5.92 7.12 -38.61
C PRO A 170 -6.18 7.99 -39.83
N VAL A 171 -5.90 9.29 -39.73
CA VAL A 171 -5.95 10.19 -40.86
C VAL A 171 -4.96 9.57 -41.84
N PRO A 172 -5.41 9.08 -43.01
CA PRO A 172 -4.50 8.50 -43.98
C PRO A 172 -3.59 9.64 -44.42
N VAL A 173 -2.41 9.70 -43.81
CA VAL A 173 -1.32 10.53 -44.30
C VAL A 173 -0.96 9.93 -45.66
N ASN A 174 -1.54 10.52 -46.71
CA ASN A 174 -1.20 10.24 -48.10
C ASN A 174 0.30 10.40 -48.24
N LYS A 175 1.02 9.28 -48.17
CA LYS A 175 2.46 9.17 -48.37
C LYS A 175 2.76 9.20 -49.88
N PHE A 176 2.22 10.18 -50.59
CA PHE A 176 2.50 10.43 -52.00
C PHE A 176 2.30 11.91 -52.32
N THR A 177 3.40 12.66 -52.31
CA THR A 177 3.67 13.79 -53.24
C THR A 177 5.12 14.24 -53.07
N THR A 178 6.05 13.48 -53.63
CA THR A 178 7.23 14.05 -54.30
C THR A 178 7.47 13.22 -55.56
N GLY A 179 6.47 13.25 -56.43
CA GLY A 179 6.72 13.12 -57.86
C GLY A 179 7.21 14.48 -58.36
N THR A 180 8.50 14.76 -58.24
CA THR A 180 9.14 15.69 -59.19
C THR A 180 9.33 14.90 -60.47
N ALA A 181 8.27 14.90 -61.28
CA ALA A 181 8.40 14.72 -62.70
C ALA A 181 9.15 15.96 -63.25
N GLU A 182 10.47 15.87 -63.36
CA GLU A 182 11.19 16.65 -64.36
C GLU A 182 11.40 15.77 -65.58
N GLN A 183 10.46 15.89 -66.52
CA GLN A 183 10.65 15.46 -67.89
C GLN A 183 10.47 16.69 -68.79
N GLY A 184 11.57 17.12 -69.41
CA GLY A 184 11.55 17.75 -70.74
C GLY A 184 11.85 19.26 -70.82
N ARG A 185 13.10 19.60 -71.16
CA ARG A 185 13.48 20.01 -72.52
C ARG A 185 14.99 20.12 -72.68
#